data_AF-A0A413F2Q9-F1
#
_entry.id   AF-A0A413F2Q9-F1
#
_cell.length_a   1.000
_cell.length_b   1.000
_cell.length_c   1.000
_cell.angle_alpha   90.00
_cell.angle_beta   90.00
_cell.angle_gamma   90.00
#
_symmetry.space_group_name_H-M   'P 1'
#
loop_
_entity.id
_entity.type
_entity.pdbx_description
1 polymer ?
#
loop_
_entity_poly.entity_id
_entity_poly.type
_entity_poly.pdbx_seq_one_letter_code
_entity_poly.pdbx_strand_id
1 'polypeptide(L)'
;MGLFDMFKKKAEPAAAAAPSSISASAGADVLCSPVKGKVIKMADVPDPVFGGEVLGKGCAVWPEDDLVYAPCDGKVTVTMGHAVGLQSDSGIEVLVHVGVDTVNMNGDGFEGFVKADDVVKAGQPMLKIDRAKIAAAGYKDCVVVAVSNTAEFADVELAVEADSAVAAGDAIVKVVRK
;
A
#
# COMPACT_ATOMS: atom_id res chain seq x y z
N MET A 1 -21.59 -30.78 -38.82
CA MET A 1 -21.87 -29.38 -38.44
C MET A 1 -22.58 -29.43 -37.11
N GLY A 2 -21.90 -29.02 -36.03
CA GLY A 2 -22.18 -29.43 -34.66
C GLY A 2 -23.33 -28.67 -33.99
N LEU A 3 -24.16 -29.42 -33.26
CA LEU A 3 -25.26 -28.96 -32.42
C LEU A 3 -24.80 -28.43 -31.04
N PHE A 4 -23.50 -28.20 -30.85
CA PHE A 4 -22.89 -27.87 -29.55
C PHE A 4 -22.17 -26.51 -29.52
N ASP A 5 -22.36 -25.66 -30.52
CA ASP A 5 -21.85 -24.28 -30.58
C ASP A 5 -22.64 -23.28 -29.69
N MET A 6 -23.58 -23.77 -28.86
CA MET A 6 -24.42 -22.94 -27.98
C MET A 6 -24.12 -23.07 -26.48
N PHE A 7 -23.07 -23.80 -26.08
CA PHE A 7 -22.68 -23.87 -24.67
C PHE A 7 -21.54 -22.91 -24.32
N LYS A 8 -21.95 -21.78 -23.74
CA LYS A 8 -21.21 -20.99 -22.75
C LYS A 8 -19.93 -20.33 -23.25
N LYS A 9 -20.12 -19.18 -23.88
CA LYS A 9 -19.39 -17.95 -23.52
C LYS A 9 -19.45 -17.83 -21.98
N LYS A 10 -18.46 -18.39 -21.29
CA LYS A 10 -18.29 -18.28 -19.84
C LYS A 10 -17.99 -16.80 -19.59
N ALA A 11 -19.01 -16.05 -19.18
CA ALA A 11 -18.82 -14.73 -18.62
C ALA A 11 -17.78 -14.88 -17.49
N GLU A 12 -16.65 -14.21 -17.68
CA GLU A 12 -15.70 -13.92 -16.62
C GLU A 12 -16.51 -13.34 -15.45
N PRO A 13 -16.32 -13.82 -14.21
CA PRO A 13 -17.03 -13.23 -13.09
C PRO A 13 -16.69 -11.75 -13.06
N ALA A 14 -17.71 -10.89 -13.11
CA ALA A 14 -17.53 -9.47 -12.92
C ALA A 14 -16.81 -9.28 -11.58
N ALA A 15 -15.54 -8.89 -11.64
CA ALA A 15 -14.81 -8.42 -10.47
C ALA A 15 -15.69 -7.38 -9.77
N ALA A 16 -15.87 -7.51 -8.46
CA ALA A 16 -16.49 -6.46 -7.67
C ALA A 16 -15.83 -5.13 -8.09
N ALA A 17 -16.64 -4.14 -8.47
CA ALA A 17 -16.12 -2.89 -8.98
C ALA A 17 -15.18 -2.29 -7.92
N ALA A 18 -13.89 -2.21 -8.25
CA ALA A 18 -12.92 -1.58 -7.38
C ALA A 18 -13.40 -0.17 -7.02
N PRO A 19 -13.14 0.32 -5.79
CA PRO A 19 -13.49 1.68 -5.40
C PRO A 19 -12.95 2.71 -6.40
N SER A 20 -13.52 3.92 -6.42
CA SER A 20 -13.01 4.96 -7.30
C SER A 20 -11.63 5.44 -6.85
N SER A 21 -10.76 5.72 -7.82
CA SER A 21 -9.46 6.36 -7.58
C SER A 21 -9.62 7.76 -7.01
N ILE A 22 -8.63 8.19 -6.23
CA ILE A 22 -8.56 9.53 -5.63
C ILE A 22 -7.48 10.37 -6.30
N SER A 23 -7.50 11.69 -6.04
CA SER A 23 -6.38 12.56 -6.41
C SER A 23 -5.20 12.30 -5.48
N ALA A 24 -3.98 12.38 -6.03
CA ALA A 24 -2.75 12.21 -5.26
C ALA A 24 -1.71 13.26 -5.67
N SER A 25 -0.93 13.75 -4.72
CA SER A 25 0.18 14.70 -4.94
C SER A 25 1.50 13.99 -5.28
N ALA A 26 1.42 12.85 -5.98
CA ALA A 26 2.60 12.04 -6.29
C ALA A 26 3.53 12.76 -7.27
N GLY A 27 4.82 12.51 -7.11
CA GLY A 27 5.88 13.02 -7.98
C GLY A 27 6.97 11.96 -8.14
N ALA A 28 7.96 12.23 -9.00
CA ALA A 28 9.03 11.26 -9.28
C ALA A 28 9.75 10.78 -8.02
N ASP A 29 9.90 11.65 -7.01
CA ASP A 29 10.61 11.37 -5.77
C ASP A 29 9.71 11.57 -4.52
N VAL A 30 8.40 11.45 -4.70
CA VAL A 30 7.41 11.68 -3.63
C VAL A 30 6.44 10.51 -3.56
N LEU A 31 6.30 9.94 -2.36
CA LEU A 31 5.31 8.92 -2.06
C LEU A 31 4.15 9.53 -1.27
N CYS A 32 2.94 9.19 -1.70
CA CYS A 32 1.71 9.64 -1.09
C CYS A 32 1.21 8.70 -0.01
N SER A 33 0.35 9.20 0.86
CA SER A 33 -0.27 8.43 1.90
C SER A 33 -1.21 7.40 1.28
N PRO A 34 -1.01 6.11 1.55
CA PRO A 34 -1.88 5.08 1.02
C PRO A 34 -3.22 5.06 1.74
N VAL A 35 -3.34 5.72 2.90
CA VAL A 35 -4.58 5.79 3.69
C VAL A 35 -4.77 7.19 4.23
N LYS A 36 -6.02 7.54 4.56
CA LYS A 36 -6.29 8.68 5.42
C LYS A 36 -5.97 8.32 6.86
N GLY A 37 -5.38 9.24 7.61
CA GLY A 37 -5.23 9.10 9.04
C GLY A 37 -4.06 9.88 9.60
N LYS A 38 -3.39 9.31 10.61
CA LYS A 38 -2.34 10.01 11.36
C LYS A 38 -0.96 9.45 11.05
N VAL A 39 -0.06 10.29 10.53
CA VAL A 39 1.31 9.89 10.20
C VAL A 39 2.13 9.71 11.48
N ILE A 40 2.95 8.66 11.51
CA ILE A 40 3.93 8.39 12.55
C ILE A 40 5.29 8.12 11.92
N LYS A 41 6.36 8.36 12.68
CA LYS A 41 7.71 8.03 12.23
C LYS A 41 7.86 6.52 12.14
N MET A 42 8.79 6.07 11.30
CA MET A 42 9.11 4.65 11.22
C MET A 42 9.50 4.10 12.60
N ALA A 43 10.31 4.84 13.37
CA ALA A 43 10.74 4.46 14.73
C ALA A 43 9.60 4.28 15.76
N ASP A 44 8.42 4.85 15.50
CA ASP A 44 7.25 4.72 16.39
C ASP A 44 6.33 3.54 16.01
N VAL A 45 6.66 2.82 14.94
CA VAL A 45 5.96 1.59 14.55
C VAL A 45 6.23 0.52 15.62
N PRO A 46 5.19 -0.15 16.17
CA PRO A 46 5.34 -1.12 17.24
C PRO A 46 5.82 -2.50 16.73
N ASP A 47 6.88 -2.48 15.92
CA ASP A 47 7.54 -3.64 15.35
C ASP A 47 9.04 -3.33 15.16
N PRO A 48 9.97 -4.17 15.65
CA PRO A 48 11.40 -3.86 15.59
C PRO A 48 12.00 -3.93 14.18
N VAL A 49 11.37 -4.66 13.24
CA VAL A 49 11.85 -4.77 11.86
C VAL A 49 11.52 -3.48 11.11
N PHE A 50 10.29 -2.98 11.27
CA PHE A 50 9.91 -1.68 10.72
C PHE A 50 10.55 -0.52 11.47
N GLY A 51 10.41 -0.47 12.80
CA GLY A 51 10.95 0.61 13.63
C GLY A 51 12.47 0.73 13.63
N GLY A 52 13.17 -0.36 13.30
CA GLY A 52 14.61 -0.37 13.05
C GLY A 52 15.02 -0.07 11.60
N GLU A 53 14.07 0.28 10.72
CA GLU A 53 14.27 0.55 9.28
C GLU A 53 14.95 -0.61 8.52
N VAL A 54 14.83 -1.84 9.01
CA VAL A 54 15.51 -3.02 8.46
C VAL A 54 15.03 -3.34 7.04
N LEU A 55 13.74 -3.10 6.76
CA LEU A 55 13.13 -3.27 5.45
C LEU A 55 13.16 -1.99 4.60
N GLY A 56 13.83 -0.94 5.08
CA GLY A 56 13.93 0.35 4.42
C GLY A 56 13.44 1.52 5.28
N LYS A 57 13.84 2.72 4.89
CA LYS A 57 13.37 3.99 5.46
C LYS A 57 11.98 4.34 4.95
N GLY A 58 11.27 5.18 5.69
CA GLY A 58 9.96 5.69 5.29
C GLY A 58 9.15 6.12 6.49
N CYS A 59 7.87 5.78 6.51
CA CYS A 59 6.98 6.10 7.63
C CYS A 59 5.80 5.13 7.72
N ALA A 60 4.94 5.33 8.71
CA ALA A 60 3.67 4.63 8.79
C ALA A 60 2.52 5.60 9.08
N VAL A 61 1.30 5.13 8.84
CA VAL A 61 0.08 5.90 9.05
C VAL A 61 -0.90 5.04 9.83
N TRP A 62 -1.45 5.56 10.92
CA TRP A 62 -2.60 4.96 11.59
C TRP A 62 -3.85 5.24 10.75
N PRO A 63 -4.47 4.22 10.13
CA PRO A 63 -5.58 4.45 9.23
C PRO A 63 -6.83 4.90 9.99
N GLU A 64 -7.61 5.77 9.36
CA GLU A 64 -8.98 6.08 9.75
C GLU A 64 -10.01 5.35 8.86
N ASP A 65 -9.62 5.03 7.63
CA ASP A 65 -10.45 4.39 6.62
C ASP A 65 -9.95 2.97 6.28
N ASP A 66 -10.80 2.19 5.64
CA ASP A 66 -10.56 0.78 5.31
C ASP A 66 -9.92 0.56 3.92
N LEU A 67 -9.71 1.64 3.15
CA LEU A 67 -9.15 1.56 1.79
C LEU A 67 -7.69 2.01 1.75
N VAL A 68 -6.87 1.19 1.11
CA VAL A 68 -5.44 1.41 0.90
C VAL A 68 -5.20 1.64 -0.58
N TYR A 69 -4.59 2.78 -0.88
CA TYR A 69 -4.35 3.31 -2.22
C TYR A 69 -2.87 3.23 -2.59
N ALA A 70 -2.58 3.20 -3.89
CA ALA A 70 -1.21 3.23 -4.39
C ALA A 70 -0.53 4.56 -4.01
N PRO A 71 0.67 4.51 -3.40
CA PRO A 71 1.39 5.71 -2.96
C PRO A 71 2.10 6.43 -4.11
N CYS A 72 2.28 5.76 -5.25
CA CYS A 72 2.98 6.29 -6.42
C CYS A 72 2.45 5.65 -7.71
N ASP A 73 2.79 6.27 -8.84
CA ASP A 73 2.67 5.64 -10.15
C ASP A 73 3.72 4.56 -10.31
N GLY A 74 3.33 3.39 -10.84
CA GLY A 74 4.28 2.31 -11.07
C GLY A 74 3.63 0.97 -11.37
N LYS A 75 4.43 -0.07 -11.17
CA LYS A 75 4.05 -1.47 -11.41
C LYS A 75 4.04 -2.24 -10.09
N VAL A 76 3.01 -3.05 -9.88
CA VAL A 76 2.93 -3.97 -8.74
C VAL A 76 3.90 -5.13 -8.96
N THR A 77 4.85 -5.30 -8.05
CA THR A 77 5.87 -6.35 -8.13
C THR A 77 5.44 -7.60 -7.38
N VAL A 78 4.75 -7.42 -6.25
CA VAL A 78 4.26 -8.52 -5.42
C VAL A 78 2.97 -8.13 -4.71
N THR A 79 2.05 -9.07 -4.60
CA THR A 79 0.82 -8.93 -3.80
C THR A 79 0.77 -10.07 -2.79
N MET A 80 0.71 -9.71 -1.51
CA MET A 80 0.42 -10.59 -0.39
C MET A 80 -0.91 -10.15 0.22
N GLY A 81 -1.55 -11.02 1.00
CA GLY A 81 -2.86 -10.71 1.60
C GLY A 81 -2.91 -9.36 2.32
N HIS A 82 -1.85 -8.98 3.04
CA HIS A 82 -1.79 -7.75 3.84
C HIS A 82 -0.77 -6.72 3.32
N ALA A 83 -0.09 -6.98 2.22
CA ALA A 83 1.00 -6.12 1.74
C ALA A 83 1.12 -6.12 0.22
N VAL A 84 1.54 -4.98 -0.33
CA VAL A 84 1.75 -4.77 -1.76
C VAL A 84 3.13 -4.17 -1.96
N GLY A 85 3.95 -4.82 -2.78
CA GLY A 85 5.20 -4.26 -3.27
C GLY A 85 4.99 -3.59 -4.62
N LEU A 86 5.58 -2.42 -4.79
CA LEU A 86 5.52 -1.61 -5.99
C LEU A 86 6.93 -1.23 -6.44
N GLN A 87 7.12 -1.14 -7.75
CA GLN A 87 8.24 -0.44 -8.35
C GLN A 87 7.68 0.79 -9.04
N SER A 88 8.02 1.97 -8.54
CA SER A 88 7.61 3.23 -9.16
C SER A 88 8.26 3.41 -10.54
N ASP A 89 7.63 4.21 -11.39
CA ASP A 89 8.17 4.56 -12.72
C ASP A 89 9.55 5.24 -12.63
N SER A 90 9.90 5.79 -11.47
CA SER A 90 11.15 6.51 -11.22
C SER A 90 12.26 5.64 -10.59
N GLY A 91 11.98 4.36 -10.36
CA GLY A 91 12.93 3.37 -9.83
C GLY A 91 12.91 3.15 -8.31
N ILE A 92 12.02 3.84 -7.58
CA ILE A 92 11.83 3.62 -6.13
C ILE A 92 11.04 2.33 -5.93
N GLU A 93 11.58 1.39 -5.16
CA GLU A 93 10.87 0.21 -4.69
C GLU A 93 10.15 0.52 -3.38
N VAL A 94 8.84 0.32 -3.37
CA VAL A 94 7.95 0.70 -2.26
C VAL A 94 7.24 -0.52 -1.72
N LEU A 95 7.33 -0.74 -0.42
CA LEU A 95 6.54 -1.72 0.31
C LEU A 95 5.42 -1.00 1.06
N VAL A 96 4.17 -1.32 0.71
CA VAL A 96 2.98 -0.95 1.48
C VAL A 96 2.56 -2.16 2.31
N HIS A 97 2.72 -2.10 3.62
CA HIS A 97 2.41 -3.21 4.53
C HIS A 97 1.34 -2.80 5.54
N VAL A 98 0.21 -3.51 5.59
CA VAL A 98 -0.89 -3.21 6.49
C VAL A 98 -0.75 -3.99 7.77
N GLY A 99 -0.60 -3.25 8.87
CA GLY A 99 -0.56 -3.77 10.22
C GLY A 99 0.77 -4.41 10.60
N VAL A 100 0.85 -4.89 11.84
CA VAL A 100 2.00 -5.62 12.39
C VAL A 100 1.56 -7.06 12.64
N ASP A 101 2.37 -8.02 12.20
CA ASP A 101 2.10 -9.47 12.31
C ASP A 101 0.82 -9.98 11.63
N THR A 102 0.20 -9.16 10.77
CA THR A 102 -1.04 -9.48 10.03
C THR A 102 -0.88 -10.59 8.99
N VAL A 103 0.35 -10.98 8.64
CA VAL A 103 0.64 -12.21 7.89
C VAL A 103 0.00 -13.44 8.54
N ASN A 104 -0.08 -13.48 9.88
CA ASN A 104 -0.66 -14.58 10.64
C ASN A 104 -2.19 -14.68 10.49
N MET A 105 -2.85 -13.66 9.93
CA MET A 105 -4.28 -13.70 9.61
C MET A 105 -4.56 -14.49 8.32
N ASN A 106 -3.53 -14.94 7.59
CA ASN A 106 -3.64 -15.77 6.38
C ASN A 106 -4.60 -15.18 5.33
N GLY A 107 -4.69 -13.85 5.24
CA GLY A 107 -5.57 -13.13 4.33
C GLY A 107 -6.99 -12.87 4.83
N ASP A 108 -7.38 -13.34 6.03
CA ASP A 108 -8.67 -12.96 6.62
C ASP A 108 -8.67 -11.47 6.99
N GLY A 109 -9.71 -10.76 6.57
CA GLY A 109 -9.83 -9.32 6.75
C GLY A 109 -9.12 -8.49 5.68
N PHE A 110 -8.69 -9.10 4.58
CA PHE A 110 -8.05 -8.41 3.48
C PHE A 110 -8.68 -8.75 2.13
N GLU A 111 -8.95 -7.73 1.33
CA GLU A 111 -9.52 -7.86 -0.02
C GLU A 111 -8.65 -7.07 -1.02
N GLY A 112 -7.89 -7.78 -1.85
CA GLY A 112 -7.02 -7.17 -2.85
C GLY A 112 -7.75 -6.80 -4.14
N PHE A 113 -7.44 -5.62 -4.70
CA PHE A 113 -7.97 -5.11 -5.96
C PHE A 113 -6.96 -5.09 -7.11
N VAL A 114 -5.69 -5.36 -6.81
CA VAL A 114 -4.59 -5.41 -7.78
C VAL A 114 -3.89 -6.76 -7.70
N LYS A 115 -3.22 -7.14 -8.80
CA LYS A 115 -2.37 -8.34 -8.88
C LYS A 115 -0.95 -7.96 -9.27
N ALA A 116 -0.02 -8.88 -9.04
CA ALA A 116 1.33 -8.75 -9.58
C ALA A 116 1.30 -8.48 -11.09
N ASP A 117 2.26 -7.68 -11.54
CA ASP A 117 2.40 -7.14 -12.89
C ASP A 117 1.39 -6.07 -13.34
N ASP A 118 0.38 -5.73 -12.52
CA ASP A 118 -0.52 -4.61 -12.83
C ASP A 118 0.22 -3.26 -12.78
N VAL A 119 -0.17 -2.36 -13.69
CA VAL A 119 0.24 -0.95 -13.65
C VAL A 119 -0.80 -0.19 -12.85
N VAL A 120 -0.35 0.59 -11.88
CA VAL A 120 -1.19 1.39 -10.98
C VAL A 120 -0.82 2.86 -11.07
N LYS A 121 -1.81 3.71 -10.81
CA LYS A 121 -1.61 5.15 -10.63
C LYS A 121 -1.73 5.52 -9.16
N ALA A 122 -0.99 6.52 -8.72
CA ALA A 122 -1.10 7.05 -7.37
C ALA A 122 -2.57 7.40 -7.07
N GLY A 123 -3.06 6.98 -5.91
CA GLY A 123 -4.47 7.12 -5.55
C GLY A 123 -5.40 6.05 -6.14
N GLN A 124 -4.89 5.03 -6.85
CA GLN A 124 -5.68 3.86 -7.24
C GLN A 124 -5.84 2.90 -6.05
N PRO A 125 -7.03 2.37 -5.75
CA PRO A 125 -7.21 1.40 -4.68
C PRO A 125 -6.45 0.11 -4.98
N MET A 126 -5.78 -0.42 -3.96
CA MET A 126 -5.01 -1.67 -4.06
C MET A 126 -5.55 -2.74 -3.12
N LEU A 127 -5.98 -2.35 -1.93
CA LEU A 127 -6.35 -3.26 -0.86
C LEU A 127 -7.46 -2.63 -0.02
N LYS A 128 -8.41 -3.44 0.42
CA LYS A 128 -9.36 -3.11 1.47
C LYS A 128 -9.09 -3.96 2.70
N ILE A 129 -9.18 -3.34 3.86
CA ILE A 129 -8.83 -3.93 5.15
C ILE A 129 -10.06 -3.95 6.06
N ASP A 130 -10.22 -5.00 6.85
CA ASP A 130 -11.22 -5.08 7.91
C ASP A 130 -10.52 -4.82 9.24
N ARG A 131 -10.52 -3.55 9.65
CA ARG A 131 -9.84 -3.10 10.86
C ARG A 131 -10.40 -3.74 12.12
N ALA A 132 -11.70 -4.08 12.13
CA ALA A 132 -12.32 -4.76 13.26
C ALA A 132 -11.77 -6.19 13.40
N LYS A 133 -11.58 -6.91 12.29
CA LYS A 133 -10.92 -8.23 12.31
C LYS A 133 -9.46 -8.15 12.73
N ILE A 134 -8.70 -7.17 12.23
CA ILE A 134 -7.30 -6.96 12.62
C ILE A 134 -7.21 -6.74 14.13
N ALA A 135 -8.06 -5.87 14.68
CA ALA A 135 -8.13 -5.61 16.11
C ALA A 135 -8.58 -6.85 16.91
N ALA A 136 -9.57 -7.61 16.42
CA ALA A 136 -10.05 -8.83 17.06
C ALA A 136 -8.99 -9.94 17.11
N ALA A 137 -8.09 -9.97 16.12
CA ALA A 137 -6.93 -10.87 16.11
C ALA A 137 -5.78 -10.40 17.03
N GLY A 138 -5.89 -9.21 17.63
CA GLY A 138 -4.90 -8.65 18.55
C GLY A 138 -3.75 -7.89 17.87
N TYR A 139 -3.87 -7.62 16.57
CA TYR A 139 -2.85 -6.94 15.79
C TYR A 139 -3.09 -5.43 15.70
N LYS A 140 -2.02 -4.69 15.39
CA LYS A 140 -2.08 -3.26 15.09
C LYS A 140 -2.31 -3.09 13.59
N ASP A 141 -3.06 -2.06 13.20
CA ASP A 141 -3.50 -1.80 11.82
C ASP A 141 -2.73 -0.66 11.13
N CYS A 142 -1.62 -0.17 11.70
CA CYS A 142 -0.80 0.86 11.07
C CYS A 142 -0.33 0.43 9.68
N VAL A 143 -0.47 1.31 8.69
CA VAL A 143 -0.02 1.05 7.31
C VAL A 143 1.37 1.63 7.13
N VAL A 144 2.34 0.76 6.92
CA VAL A 144 3.75 1.12 6.69
C VAL A 144 3.98 1.39 5.21
N VAL A 145 4.70 2.46 4.91
CA VAL A 145 5.25 2.79 3.60
C VAL A 145 6.77 2.82 3.73
N ALA A 146 7.44 1.79 3.22
CA ALA A 146 8.89 1.66 3.27
C ALA A 146 9.49 1.70 1.87
N VAL A 147 10.62 2.39 1.72
CA VAL A 147 11.45 2.39 0.51
C VAL A 147 12.49 1.27 0.63
N SER A 148 12.24 0.12 0.00
CA SER A 148 13.08 -1.07 0.21
C SER A 148 14.49 -0.94 -0.37
N ASN A 149 14.65 -0.19 -1.47
CA ASN A 149 15.95 0.13 -2.07
C ASN A 149 16.56 1.44 -1.52
N THR A 150 16.34 1.76 -0.23
CA THR A 150 16.84 3.00 0.41
C THR A 150 18.33 3.27 0.13
N ALA A 151 19.17 2.24 0.11
CA ALA A 151 20.61 2.37 -0.08
C ALA A 151 21.03 2.98 -1.45
N GLU A 152 20.14 2.95 -2.43
CA GLU A 152 20.37 3.53 -3.77
C GLU A 152 20.25 5.06 -3.75
N PHE A 153 19.55 5.62 -2.77
CA PHE A 153 19.28 7.05 -2.63
C PHE A 153 20.22 7.74 -1.63
N ALA A 154 20.27 9.06 -1.66
CA ALA A 154 21.05 9.87 -0.72
C ALA A 154 20.35 9.93 0.64
N ASP A 155 19.02 10.14 0.65
CA ASP A 155 18.21 10.05 1.85
C ASP A 155 16.73 9.75 1.55
N VAL A 156 15.98 9.41 2.59
CA VAL A 156 14.51 9.25 2.57
C VAL A 156 13.96 9.96 3.79
N GLU A 157 13.18 11.00 3.56
CA GLU A 157 12.72 11.94 4.58
C GLU A 157 11.20 11.97 4.67
N LEU A 158 10.68 12.27 5.86
CA LEU A 158 9.26 12.54 6.05
C LEU A 158 8.94 13.91 5.44
N ALA A 159 7.96 13.96 4.53
CA ALA A 159 7.55 15.19 3.86
C ALA A 159 6.57 16.04 4.69
N VAL A 160 6.05 15.48 5.77
CA VAL A 160 5.11 16.09 6.71
C VAL A 160 5.61 15.96 8.14
N GLU A 161 5.09 16.78 9.04
CA GLU A 161 5.38 16.63 10.46
C GLU A 161 4.81 15.31 11.01
N ALA A 162 5.55 14.66 11.90
CA ALA A 162 5.02 13.50 12.62
C ALA A 162 3.78 13.89 13.44
N ASP A 163 2.89 12.94 13.64
CA ASP A 163 1.60 13.12 14.32
C ASP A 163 0.58 14.01 13.58
N SER A 164 0.90 14.49 12.37
CA SER A 164 -0.05 15.21 11.53
C SER A 164 -1.12 14.30 10.93
N ALA A 165 -2.32 14.86 10.75
CA ALA A 165 -3.39 14.21 10.01
C ALA A 165 -3.18 14.44 8.50
N VAL A 166 -3.34 13.38 7.71
CA VAL A 166 -3.20 13.37 6.25
C VAL A 166 -4.40 12.71 5.60
N ALA A 167 -4.78 13.20 4.43
CA ALA A 167 -5.70 12.49 3.55
C ALA A 167 -4.95 11.39 2.80
N ALA A 168 -5.68 10.36 2.34
CA ALA A 168 -5.15 9.47 1.33
C ALA A 168 -4.78 10.30 0.08
N GLY A 169 -3.61 10.03 -0.50
CA GLY A 169 -3.09 10.80 -1.64
C GLY A 169 -2.22 12.01 -1.29
N ASP A 170 -2.16 12.44 -0.03
CA ASP A 170 -1.24 13.52 0.39
C ASP A 170 0.22 13.04 0.42
N ALA A 171 1.18 13.89 0.06
CA ALA A 171 2.60 13.55 0.11
C ALA A 171 3.06 13.32 1.57
N ILE A 172 3.71 12.18 1.84
CA ILE A 172 4.18 11.83 3.19
C ILE A 172 5.66 11.47 3.25
N VAL A 173 6.24 11.00 2.13
CA VAL A 173 7.67 10.66 2.05
C VAL A 173 8.29 11.33 0.84
N LYS A 174 9.48 11.88 1.02
CA LYS A 174 10.32 12.43 -0.04
C LYS A 174 11.62 11.65 -0.12
N VAL A 175 11.98 11.23 -1.32
CA VAL A 175 13.25 10.55 -1.62
C VAL A 175 14.24 11.58 -2.16
N VAL A 176 15.48 11.56 -1.65
CA VAL A 176 16.55 12.44 -2.10
C VAL A 176 17.53 11.61 -2.93
N ARG A 177 17.68 11.94 -4.22
CA ARG A 177 18.63 11.26 -5.12
C ARG A 177 20.08 11.68 -4.84
N LYS A 178 21.03 10.82 -5.21
CA LYS A 178 22.48 11.08 -5.18
C LYS A 178 22.92 11.97 -6.33
#